data_AF-A0A939V212-F1
#
_entry.id   AF-A0A939V212-F1
#
_cell.length_a   1.000
_cell.length_b   1.000
_cell.length_c   1.000
_cell.angle_alpha   90.00
_cell.angle_beta   90.00
_cell.angle_gamma   90.00
#
_symmetry.space_group_name_H-M   'P 1'
#
loop_
_entity.id
_entity.type
_entity.pdbx_description
1 polymer ?
#
loop_
_entity_poly.entity_id
_entity_poly.type
_entity_poly.pdbx_seq_one_letter_code
_entity_poly.pdbx_strand_id
1 'polypeptide(L)'
;MKFNLKYLIAGLVCAVIIAGIGVSSYISAMSVNEIRGLKGMIEEAKEEANAPEDPEYVKIGEVYEIKPTKNISDAYISGDESALTDDEKKTLQLASEVIKEVVKDDMSLYEKEKALYDWVTKNISNEYEGMGANPQQLAEPGSVLVTKTAVCVGFATTYKLLVNMIGIDCMVEHDFEKSHSWDVLKLDDGCWYICDCYMGVSARMANFNLNQEYALANHSFDVSQYPVANGMKYFPAFNEKKDIYKPEDVIKLMAEFIEGKSDFMSIGLKKTSTSNAALEYLISGISSRVELKNAYLDYSVSNVKIDGVEYTLALISKSTMNEGYEEIPEETIEKYDRLLDHQFGEMEGGDDGDSGDDDETDYTEAMG
;
A
#
# COMPACT_ATOMS: atom_id res chain seq x y z
N MET A 1 -26.71 21.74 10.29
CA MET A 1 -27.02 22.78 9.29
C MET A 1 -25.99 22.62 8.18
N LYS A 2 -26.33 21.93 7.08
CA LYS A 2 -25.40 21.63 5.99
C LYS A 2 -25.14 22.91 5.20
N PHE A 3 -23.94 23.48 5.32
CA PHE A 3 -23.50 24.56 4.43
C PHE A 3 -23.20 23.96 3.07
N ASN A 4 -23.91 24.43 2.05
CA ASN A 4 -23.96 23.80 0.73
C ASN A 4 -22.93 24.50 -0.17
N LEU A 5 -21.76 23.87 -0.33
CA LEU A 5 -20.56 24.39 -1.00
C LEU A 5 -20.83 24.89 -2.43
N LYS A 6 -21.84 24.31 -3.12
CA LYS A 6 -22.32 24.76 -4.44
C LYS A 6 -22.82 26.21 -4.43
N TYR A 7 -23.44 26.67 -3.34
CA TYR A 7 -23.92 28.05 -3.22
C TYR A 7 -22.83 29.03 -2.78
N LEU A 8 -21.76 28.55 -2.16
CA LEU A 8 -20.58 29.36 -1.82
C LEU A 8 -19.78 29.71 -3.09
N ILE A 9 -19.61 28.73 -3.99
CA ILE A 9 -18.92 28.90 -5.28
C ILE A 9 -19.78 29.72 -6.25
N ALA A 10 -21.08 29.46 -6.34
CA ALA A 10 -22.00 30.31 -7.10
C ALA A 10 -22.08 31.74 -6.53
N GLY A 11 -22.00 31.89 -5.21
CA GLY A 11 -21.92 33.19 -4.52
C GLY A 11 -20.64 33.97 -4.83
N LEU A 12 -19.48 33.29 -4.91
CA LEU A 12 -18.20 33.87 -5.32
C LEU A 12 -18.20 34.29 -6.79
N VAL A 13 -18.77 33.48 -7.68
CA VAL A 13 -18.90 33.82 -9.11
C VAL A 13 -19.88 34.99 -9.32
N CYS A 14 -21.00 35.04 -8.57
CA CYS A 14 -21.90 36.20 -8.59
C CYS A 14 -21.29 37.46 -7.96
N ALA A 15 -20.43 37.35 -6.94
CA ALA A 15 -19.72 38.49 -6.37
C ALA A 15 -18.75 39.13 -7.37
N VAL A 16 -18.10 38.30 -8.21
CA VAL A 16 -17.23 38.78 -9.31
C VAL A 16 -18.03 39.47 -10.42
N ILE A 17 -19.26 39.03 -10.69
CA ILE A 17 -20.12 39.63 -11.73
C ILE A 17 -20.86 40.89 -11.22
N ILE A 18 -21.24 40.95 -9.94
CA ILE A 18 -21.96 42.09 -9.33
C ILE A 18 -21.01 43.25 -8.95
N ALA A 19 -19.70 43.01 -8.88
CA ALA A 19 -18.69 44.09 -8.81
C ALA A 19 -18.52 44.87 -10.15
N GLY A 20 -19.41 44.68 -11.12
CA GLY A 20 -19.46 45.34 -12.43
C GLY A 20 -19.76 46.84 -12.45
N ILE A 21 -19.52 47.59 -11.37
CA ILE A 21 -19.50 49.07 -11.38
C ILE A 21 -18.12 49.64 -10.98
N GLY A 22 -17.11 48.79 -10.72
CA GLY A 22 -15.77 49.24 -10.32
C GLY A 22 -14.61 48.87 -11.26
N VAL A 23 -14.86 48.25 -12.42
CA VAL A 23 -13.81 47.58 -13.22
C VAL A 23 -13.43 48.37 -14.48
N SER A 24 -13.08 49.66 -14.35
CA SER A 24 -12.33 50.35 -15.42
C SER A 24 -10.86 50.61 -15.04
N SER A 25 -10.48 50.36 -13.79
CA SER A 25 -9.13 50.67 -13.27
C SER A 25 -8.32 49.43 -12.86
N TYR A 26 -8.93 48.24 -12.75
CA TYR A 26 -8.23 47.02 -12.31
C TYR A 26 -7.68 46.16 -13.46
N ILE A 27 -8.27 46.23 -14.66
CA ILE A 27 -7.80 45.43 -15.82
C ILE A 27 -6.45 45.93 -16.34
N SER A 28 -6.10 47.20 -16.12
CA SER A 28 -4.80 47.76 -16.54
C SER A 28 -3.60 47.31 -15.68
N ALA A 29 -3.84 46.58 -14.58
CA ALA A 29 -2.79 46.16 -13.65
C ALA A 29 -2.46 44.66 -13.69
N MET A 30 -3.22 43.84 -14.42
CA MET A 30 -2.91 42.41 -14.55
C MET A 30 -1.88 42.19 -15.66
N SER A 31 -0.76 41.58 -15.29
CA SER A 31 0.27 41.12 -16.21
C SER A 31 -0.27 40.01 -17.13
N VAL A 32 0.35 39.85 -18.31
CA VAL A 32 0.00 38.78 -19.26
C VAL A 32 0.11 37.38 -18.63
N ASN A 33 0.98 37.22 -17.63
CA ASN A 33 1.15 35.95 -16.90
C ASN A 33 -0.03 35.65 -15.97
N GLU A 34 -0.61 36.65 -15.31
CA GLU A 34 -1.80 36.46 -14.45
C GLU A 34 -3.04 36.15 -15.30
N ILE A 35 -3.16 36.75 -16.50
CA ILE A 35 -4.23 36.43 -17.45
C ILE A 35 -4.07 35.00 -17.99
N ARG A 36 -2.84 34.55 -18.25
CA ARG A 36 -2.56 33.16 -18.61
C ARG A 36 -2.86 32.19 -17.47
N GLY A 37 -2.52 32.54 -16.24
CA GLY A 37 -2.88 31.77 -15.05
C GLY A 37 -4.40 31.60 -14.92
N LEU A 38 -5.15 32.69 -15.08
CA LEU A 38 -6.62 32.65 -15.07
C LEU A 38 -7.20 31.79 -16.20
N LYS A 39 -6.61 31.83 -17.40
CA LYS A 39 -7.01 30.93 -18.49
C LYS A 39 -6.71 29.47 -18.16
N GLY A 40 -5.56 29.17 -17.57
CA GLY A 40 -5.21 27.84 -17.11
C GLY A 40 -6.24 27.31 -16.11
N MET A 41 -6.55 28.09 -15.07
CA MET A 41 -7.55 27.74 -14.06
C MET A 41 -8.96 27.56 -14.64
N ILE A 42 -9.33 28.33 -15.68
CA ILE A 42 -10.62 28.18 -16.37
C ILE A 42 -10.66 26.90 -17.21
N GLU A 43 -9.58 26.53 -17.89
CA GLU A 43 -9.51 25.28 -18.66
C GLU A 43 -9.47 24.06 -17.74
N GLU A 44 -8.75 24.14 -16.63
CA GLU A 44 -8.70 23.10 -15.60
C GLU A 44 -10.09 22.88 -14.97
N ALA A 45 -10.79 23.96 -14.60
CA ALA A 45 -12.16 23.89 -14.11
C ALA A 45 -13.17 23.38 -15.16
N LYS A 46 -12.91 23.59 -16.46
CA LYS A 46 -13.74 23.02 -17.55
C LYS A 46 -13.45 21.54 -17.77
N GLU A 47 -12.20 21.10 -17.65
CA GLU A 47 -11.88 19.67 -17.70
C GLU A 47 -12.51 18.94 -16.51
N GLU A 48 -12.42 19.51 -15.30
CA GLU A 48 -13.03 18.95 -14.10
C GLU A 48 -14.57 18.91 -14.21
N ALA A 49 -15.19 19.92 -14.83
CA ALA A 49 -16.63 19.94 -15.11
C ALA A 49 -17.07 18.98 -16.23
N ASN A 50 -16.14 18.51 -17.08
CA ASN A 50 -16.39 17.58 -18.17
C ASN A 50 -15.88 16.15 -17.88
N ALA A 51 -15.28 15.91 -16.71
CA ALA A 51 -14.90 14.58 -16.29
C ALA A 51 -16.16 13.69 -16.22
N PRO A 52 -16.11 12.43 -16.69
CA PRO A 52 -17.23 11.51 -16.57
C PRO A 52 -17.74 11.46 -15.12
N GLU A 53 -19.06 11.53 -14.89
CA GLU A 53 -19.67 11.38 -13.56
C GLU A 53 -19.54 9.95 -12.98
N ASP A 54 -18.68 9.11 -13.58
CA ASP A 54 -18.40 7.76 -13.08
C ASP A 54 -17.50 7.87 -11.85
N PRO A 55 -17.94 7.41 -10.66
CA PRO A 55 -17.13 7.47 -9.46
C PRO A 55 -15.82 6.67 -9.56
N GLU A 56 -15.69 5.77 -10.54
CA GLU A 56 -14.45 5.04 -10.82
C GLU A 56 -13.48 5.81 -11.74
N TYR A 57 -13.92 6.91 -12.35
CA TYR A 57 -13.01 7.80 -13.07
C TYR A 57 -12.29 8.72 -12.08
N VAL A 58 -11.00 8.48 -11.87
CA VAL A 58 -10.21 9.18 -10.86
C VAL A 58 -8.94 9.75 -11.50
N LYS A 59 -8.73 11.06 -11.35
CA LYS A 59 -7.42 11.68 -11.60
C LYS A 59 -6.60 11.66 -10.29
N ILE A 60 -5.37 11.16 -10.37
CA ILE A 60 -4.39 11.15 -9.27
C ILE A 60 -3.21 12.04 -9.69
N GLY A 61 -3.13 13.22 -9.08
CA GLY A 61 -2.24 14.28 -9.51
C GLY A 61 -2.45 14.67 -10.97
N GLU A 62 -1.39 15.13 -11.63
CA GLU A 62 -1.36 15.40 -13.07
C GLU A 62 -0.88 14.19 -13.90
N VAL A 63 -0.64 13.05 -13.24
CA VAL A 63 0.13 11.92 -13.81
C VAL A 63 -0.76 10.76 -14.23
N TYR A 64 -1.77 10.41 -13.43
CA TYR A 64 -2.59 9.23 -13.67
C TYR A 64 -4.06 9.58 -13.91
N GLU A 65 -4.61 8.99 -14.96
CA GLU A 65 -6.03 9.02 -15.31
C GLU A 65 -6.60 7.61 -15.24
N ILE A 66 -7.33 7.30 -14.17
CA ILE A 66 -7.91 5.97 -13.96
C ILE A 66 -9.26 5.91 -14.64
N LYS A 67 -9.42 4.93 -15.54
CA LYS A 67 -10.66 4.70 -16.27
C LYS A 67 -11.46 3.56 -15.64
N PRO A 68 -12.80 3.64 -15.63
CA PRO A 68 -13.66 2.54 -15.22
C PRO A 68 -13.38 1.28 -16.05
N THR A 69 -13.36 0.12 -15.40
CA THR A 69 -13.13 -1.18 -16.04
C THR A 69 -14.40 -2.03 -16.15
N LYS A 70 -15.55 -1.45 -15.79
CA LYS A 70 -16.82 -2.16 -15.68
C LYS A 70 -17.27 -2.84 -16.97
N ASN A 71 -17.07 -2.20 -18.11
CA ASN A 71 -17.39 -2.77 -19.42
C ASN A 71 -16.60 -4.06 -19.70
N ILE A 72 -15.32 -4.13 -19.30
CA ILE A 72 -14.48 -5.32 -19.45
C ILE A 72 -15.03 -6.46 -18.59
N SER A 73 -15.35 -6.20 -17.31
CA SER A 73 -15.93 -7.22 -16.43
C SER A 73 -17.33 -7.66 -16.88
N ASP A 74 -18.17 -6.73 -17.34
CA ASP A 74 -19.51 -7.05 -17.85
C ASP A 74 -19.43 -7.92 -19.12
N ALA A 75 -18.48 -7.63 -20.02
CA ALA A 75 -18.24 -8.43 -21.22
C ALA A 75 -17.78 -9.85 -20.87
N TYR A 76 -16.89 -10.00 -19.89
CA TYR A 76 -16.46 -11.32 -19.39
C TYR A 76 -17.64 -12.14 -18.85
N ILE A 77 -18.47 -11.54 -17.99
CA ILE A 77 -19.60 -12.22 -17.34
C ILE A 77 -20.68 -12.59 -18.36
N SER A 78 -20.98 -11.70 -19.32
CA SER A 78 -22.02 -11.90 -20.33
C SER A 78 -21.56 -12.76 -21.52
N GLY A 79 -20.26 -12.82 -21.78
CA GLY A 79 -19.69 -13.38 -23.00
C GLY A 79 -19.88 -12.50 -24.24
N ASP A 80 -20.24 -11.22 -24.07
CA ASP A 80 -20.46 -10.26 -25.17
C ASP A 80 -19.39 -9.16 -25.19
N GLU A 81 -18.44 -9.28 -26.11
CA GLU A 81 -17.36 -8.32 -26.31
C GLU A 81 -17.67 -7.24 -27.36
N SER A 82 -18.90 -7.20 -27.89
CA SER A 82 -19.24 -6.35 -29.04
C SER A 82 -19.14 -4.85 -28.76
N ALA A 83 -19.33 -4.45 -27.49
CA ALA A 83 -19.21 -3.08 -27.03
C ALA A 83 -17.78 -2.66 -26.66
N LEU A 84 -16.82 -3.59 -26.65
CA LEU A 84 -15.44 -3.31 -26.26
C LEU A 84 -14.61 -2.75 -27.43
N THR A 85 -13.77 -1.78 -27.09
CA THR A 85 -12.65 -1.33 -27.93
C THR A 85 -11.58 -2.40 -28.07
N ASP A 86 -10.64 -2.23 -29.01
CA ASP A 86 -9.57 -3.20 -29.22
C ASP A 86 -8.62 -3.31 -28.00
N ASP A 87 -8.33 -2.20 -27.32
CA ASP A 87 -7.50 -2.19 -26.10
C ASP A 87 -8.21 -2.87 -24.92
N GLU A 88 -9.53 -2.70 -24.80
CA GLU A 88 -10.35 -3.37 -23.79
C GLU A 88 -10.44 -4.88 -24.06
N LYS A 89 -10.56 -5.31 -25.33
CA LYS A 89 -10.51 -6.73 -25.69
C LYS A 89 -9.16 -7.36 -25.36
N LYS A 90 -8.06 -6.64 -25.62
CA LYS A 90 -6.72 -7.10 -25.23
C LYS A 90 -6.61 -7.25 -23.71
N THR A 91 -7.11 -6.27 -22.96
CA THR A 91 -7.13 -6.30 -21.49
C THR A 91 -8.00 -7.45 -20.97
N LEU A 92 -9.18 -7.65 -21.56
CA LEU A 92 -10.09 -8.78 -21.28
C LEU A 92 -9.38 -10.12 -21.49
N GLN A 93 -8.69 -10.28 -22.62
CA GLN A 93 -7.97 -11.51 -22.94
C GLN A 93 -6.89 -11.81 -21.89
N LEU A 94 -6.03 -10.82 -21.58
CA LEU A 94 -4.96 -10.97 -20.60
C LEU A 94 -5.51 -11.32 -19.20
N ALA A 95 -6.56 -10.62 -18.76
CA ALA A 95 -7.19 -10.89 -17.47
C ALA A 95 -7.86 -12.28 -17.44
N SER A 96 -8.48 -12.70 -18.56
CA SER A 96 -9.08 -14.03 -18.70
C SER A 96 -8.05 -15.15 -18.62
N GLU A 97 -6.84 -14.93 -19.16
CA GLU A 97 -5.73 -15.89 -19.07
C GLU A 97 -5.29 -16.08 -17.61
N VAL A 98 -5.19 -15.01 -16.83
CA VAL A 98 -4.90 -15.07 -15.39
C VAL A 98 -5.99 -15.84 -14.63
N ILE A 99 -7.26 -15.49 -14.84
CA ILE A 99 -8.37 -16.17 -14.16
C ILE A 99 -8.36 -17.66 -14.50
N LYS A 100 -8.16 -18.03 -15.76
CA LYS A 100 -8.08 -19.44 -16.18
C LYS A 100 -6.90 -20.19 -15.56
N GLU A 101 -5.80 -19.50 -15.27
CA GLU A 101 -4.62 -20.09 -14.63
C GLU A 101 -4.90 -20.50 -13.19
N VAL A 102 -5.57 -19.64 -12.40
CA VAL A 102 -5.64 -19.80 -10.94
C VAL A 102 -7.03 -20.09 -10.38
N VAL A 103 -8.09 -19.72 -11.09
CA VAL A 103 -9.48 -19.91 -10.65
C VAL A 103 -10.06 -21.22 -11.21
N LYS A 104 -10.69 -22.00 -10.34
CA LYS A 104 -11.38 -23.26 -10.68
C LYS A 104 -12.86 -23.17 -10.31
N ASP A 105 -13.69 -23.93 -11.02
CA ASP A 105 -15.14 -23.88 -10.85
C ASP A 105 -15.63 -24.29 -9.46
N ASP A 106 -14.92 -25.20 -8.80
CA ASP A 106 -15.25 -25.78 -7.49
C ASP A 106 -14.75 -24.95 -6.30
N MET A 107 -14.00 -23.87 -6.56
CA MET A 107 -13.56 -22.93 -5.53
C MET A 107 -14.72 -22.10 -4.99
N SER A 108 -14.76 -21.92 -3.66
CA SER A 108 -15.56 -20.90 -3.01
C SER A 108 -15.14 -19.48 -3.44
N LEU A 109 -15.99 -18.48 -3.22
CA LEU A 109 -15.70 -17.11 -3.61
C LEU A 109 -14.41 -16.59 -2.96
N TYR A 110 -14.21 -16.91 -1.67
CA TYR A 110 -12.98 -16.61 -0.93
C TYR A 110 -11.75 -17.30 -1.53
N GLU A 111 -11.85 -18.57 -1.92
CA GLU A 111 -10.71 -19.28 -2.54
C GLU A 111 -10.32 -18.70 -3.89
N LYS A 112 -11.30 -18.24 -4.68
CA LYS A 112 -11.05 -17.55 -5.96
C LYS A 112 -10.38 -16.19 -5.74
N GLU A 113 -10.90 -15.41 -4.81
CA GLU A 113 -10.35 -14.12 -4.40
C GLU A 113 -8.90 -14.26 -3.93
N LYS A 114 -8.65 -15.18 -3.00
CA LYS A 114 -7.30 -15.49 -2.51
C LYS A 114 -6.36 -15.94 -3.63
N ALA A 115 -6.82 -16.78 -4.56
CA ALA A 115 -5.99 -17.25 -5.67
C ALA A 115 -5.55 -16.11 -6.59
N LEU A 116 -6.44 -15.13 -6.85
CA LEU A 116 -6.12 -13.93 -7.60
C LEU A 116 -5.19 -13.00 -6.83
N TYR A 117 -5.41 -12.81 -5.53
CA TYR A 117 -4.53 -12.02 -4.67
C TYR A 117 -3.11 -12.60 -4.64
N ASP A 118 -2.99 -13.91 -4.41
CA ASP A 118 -1.72 -14.63 -4.44
C ASP A 118 -1.03 -14.49 -5.81
N TRP A 119 -1.78 -14.58 -6.92
CA TRP A 119 -1.21 -14.38 -8.24
C TRP A 119 -0.70 -12.95 -8.45
N VAL A 120 -1.48 -11.93 -8.07
CA VAL A 120 -1.10 -10.51 -8.24
C VAL A 120 0.16 -10.20 -7.43
N THR A 121 0.16 -10.50 -6.12
CA THR A 121 1.29 -10.23 -5.22
C THR A 121 2.58 -10.97 -5.60
N LYS A 122 2.46 -12.11 -6.30
CA LYS A 122 3.62 -12.92 -6.71
C LYS A 122 4.15 -12.55 -8.10
N ASN A 123 3.29 -12.12 -9.02
CA ASN A 123 3.63 -11.96 -10.43
C ASN A 123 3.73 -10.49 -10.86
N ILE A 124 3.37 -9.53 -10.02
CA ILE A 124 3.51 -8.11 -10.32
C ILE A 124 4.47 -7.49 -9.30
N SER A 125 5.52 -6.83 -9.81
CA SER A 125 6.51 -6.15 -9.01
C SER A 125 6.10 -4.70 -8.71
N ASN A 126 6.39 -4.24 -7.50
CA ASN A 126 6.34 -2.83 -7.12
C ASN A 126 7.67 -2.09 -7.39
N GLU A 127 8.69 -2.80 -7.90
CA GLU A 127 9.95 -2.21 -8.34
C GLU A 127 9.89 -1.84 -9.81
N TYR A 128 10.28 -0.61 -10.11
CA TYR A 128 10.28 -0.05 -11.45
C TYR A 128 11.68 0.48 -11.78
N GLU A 129 12.56 -0.37 -12.30
CA GLU A 129 13.86 0.08 -12.79
C GLU A 129 13.74 0.84 -14.12
N GLY A 130 14.35 2.02 -14.20
CA GLY A 130 14.84 2.59 -15.46
C GLY A 130 13.82 2.86 -16.58
N MET A 131 12.54 3.07 -16.28
CA MET A 131 11.56 3.25 -17.36
C MET A 131 11.43 4.70 -17.82
N GLY A 132 12.00 5.00 -18.99
CA GLY A 132 11.59 6.12 -19.86
C GLY A 132 10.20 5.95 -20.48
N ALA A 133 9.28 5.28 -19.77
CA ALA A 133 7.93 4.96 -20.22
C ALA A 133 6.91 5.95 -19.65
N ASN A 134 5.76 6.04 -20.31
CA ASN A 134 4.63 6.84 -19.87
C ASN A 134 4.16 6.34 -18.47
N PRO A 135 4.21 7.17 -17.41
CA PRO A 135 3.79 6.77 -16.06
C PRO A 135 2.41 6.11 -16.02
N GLN A 136 1.48 6.56 -16.87
CA GLN A 136 0.13 6.00 -17.00
C GLN A 136 0.12 4.47 -17.18
N GLN A 137 1.13 3.88 -17.81
CA GLN A 137 1.21 2.43 -18.02
C GLN A 137 1.36 1.64 -16.72
N LEU A 138 1.87 2.26 -15.65
CA LEU A 138 1.98 1.65 -14.33
C LEU A 138 0.64 1.62 -13.57
N ALA A 139 -0.39 2.27 -14.10
CA ALA A 139 -1.72 2.38 -13.50
C ALA A 139 -2.83 1.63 -14.27
N GLU A 140 -2.56 1.23 -15.52
CA GLU A 140 -3.56 0.64 -16.41
C GLU A 140 -3.50 -0.90 -16.39
N PRO A 141 -4.60 -1.61 -16.09
CA PRO A 141 -4.60 -3.07 -15.97
C PRO A 141 -4.01 -3.82 -17.17
N GLY A 142 -4.36 -3.41 -18.40
CA GLY A 142 -3.84 -4.04 -19.61
C GLY A 142 -2.32 -3.89 -19.75
N SER A 143 -1.77 -2.75 -19.34
CA SER A 143 -0.32 -2.50 -19.34
C SER A 143 0.36 -3.28 -18.23
N VAL A 144 -0.18 -3.22 -17.00
CA VAL A 144 0.33 -3.96 -15.83
C VAL A 144 0.37 -5.47 -16.07
N LEU A 145 -0.67 -6.04 -16.68
CA LEU A 145 -0.73 -7.47 -16.98
C LEU A 145 0.32 -7.91 -18.01
N VAL A 146 0.83 -6.99 -18.85
CA VAL A 146 1.92 -7.24 -19.80
C VAL A 146 3.29 -7.01 -19.17
N THR A 147 3.49 -5.87 -18.52
CA THR A 147 4.79 -5.44 -18.00
C THR A 147 5.17 -6.14 -16.70
N LYS A 148 4.17 -6.61 -15.94
CA LYS A 148 4.34 -7.20 -14.60
C LYS A 148 4.96 -6.22 -13.60
N THR A 149 4.74 -4.93 -13.80
CA THR A 149 5.17 -3.86 -12.89
C THR A 149 4.08 -2.82 -12.75
N ALA A 150 3.83 -2.35 -11.53
CA ALA A 150 2.80 -1.36 -11.25
C ALA A 150 3.14 -0.46 -10.05
N VAL A 151 2.51 0.71 -10.00
CA VAL A 151 2.40 1.52 -8.78
C VAL A 151 1.12 1.16 -8.02
N CYS A 152 0.91 1.69 -6.82
CA CYS A 152 -0.19 1.31 -5.93
C CYS A 152 -1.57 1.29 -6.62
N VAL A 153 -1.89 2.34 -7.38
CA VAL A 153 -3.16 2.40 -8.12
C VAL A 153 -3.25 1.37 -9.25
N GLY A 154 -2.13 0.99 -9.88
CA GLY A 154 -2.11 -0.04 -10.90
C GLY A 154 -2.32 -1.45 -10.34
N PHE A 155 -1.80 -1.71 -9.13
CA PHE A 155 -2.14 -2.91 -8.39
C PHE A 155 -3.64 -2.95 -8.10
N ALA A 156 -4.20 -1.86 -7.55
CA ALA A 156 -5.61 -1.80 -7.18
C ALA A 156 -6.55 -1.95 -8.39
N THR A 157 -6.32 -1.21 -9.47
CA THR A 157 -7.16 -1.30 -10.68
C THR A 157 -7.07 -2.68 -11.34
N THR A 158 -5.89 -3.31 -11.32
CA THR A 158 -5.70 -4.65 -11.88
C THR A 158 -6.40 -5.71 -11.02
N TYR A 159 -6.24 -5.64 -9.69
CA TYR A 159 -6.90 -6.58 -8.78
C TYR A 159 -8.42 -6.43 -8.84
N LYS A 160 -8.94 -5.19 -8.75
CA LYS A 160 -10.35 -4.87 -8.96
C LYS A 160 -10.92 -5.48 -10.25
N LEU A 161 -10.23 -5.32 -11.38
CA LEU A 161 -10.68 -5.90 -12.65
C LEU A 161 -10.81 -7.43 -12.54
N LEU A 162 -9.78 -8.11 -12.03
CA LEU A 162 -9.76 -9.57 -11.91
C LEU A 162 -10.88 -10.09 -11.00
N VAL A 163 -11.09 -9.46 -9.83
CA VAL A 163 -12.12 -9.91 -8.89
C VAL A 163 -13.54 -9.55 -9.36
N ASN A 164 -13.73 -8.40 -10.01
CA ASN A 164 -15.01 -8.03 -10.63
C ASN A 164 -15.42 -9.03 -11.72
N MET A 165 -14.46 -9.51 -12.54
CA MET A 165 -14.71 -10.51 -13.58
C MET A 165 -15.24 -11.84 -13.02
N ILE A 166 -14.86 -12.22 -11.79
CA ILE A 166 -15.40 -13.41 -11.12
C ILE A 166 -16.62 -13.12 -10.23
N GLY A 167 -17.18 -11.91 -10.34
CA GLY A 167 -18.43 -11.51 -9.68
C GLY A 167 -18.29 -11.03 -8.24
N ILE A 168 -17.10 -10.59 -7.82
CA ILE A 168 -16.87 -9.96 -6.52
C ILE A 168 -17.03 -8.46 -6.67
N ASP A 169 -17.92 -7.84 -5.88
CA ASP A 169 -18.03 -6.37 -5.86
C ASP A 169 -16.76 -5.78 -5.23
N CYS A 170 -16.02 -4.97 -5.99
CA CYS A 170 -14.77 -4.35 -5.56
C CYS A 170 -14.68 -2.88 -6.00
N MET A 171 -14.10 -2.04 -5.15
CA MET A 171 -13.84 -0.63 -5.39
C MET A 171 -12.37 -0.30 -5.08
N VAL A 172 -11.82 0.69 -5.77
CA VAL A 172 -10.50 1.26 -5.41
C VAL A 172 -10.72 2.34 -4.35
N GLU A 173 -10.06 2.16 -3.21
CA GLU A 173 -9.99 3.12 -2.11
C GLU A 173 -8.63 3.83 -2.12
N HIS A 174 -8.63 5.08 -1.67
CA HIS A 174 -7.43 5.92 -1.61
C HIS A 174 -7.26 6.50 -0.22
N ASP A 175 -6.02 6.81 0.14
CA ASP A 175 -5.78 7.68 1.28
C ASP A 175 -6.27 9.12 1.02
N PHE A 176 -6.27 9.96 2.04
CA PHE A 176 -6.73 11.35 1.94
C PHE A 176 -6.00 12.19 0.88
N GLU A 177 -4.73 11.90 0.63
CA GLU A 177 -3.86 12.64 -0.30
C GLU A 177 -3.84 11.99 -1.69
N LYS A 178 -4.52 10.85 -1.86
CA LYS A 178 -4.42 9.93 -3.01
C LYS A 178 -2.96 9.51 -3.29
N SER A 179 -2.14 9.40 -2.24
CA SER A 179 -0.74 9.00 -2.34
C SER A 179 -0.58 7.48 -2.43
N HIS A 180 -1.50 6.76 -1.79
CA HIS A 180 -1.60 5.30 -1.80
C HIS A 180 -3.00 4.85 -2.20
N SER A 181 -3.12 3.62 -2.73
CA SER A 181 -4.38 3.07 -3.23
C SER A 181 -4.44 1.57 -3.03
N TRP A 182 -5.62 1.07 -2.66
CA TRP A 182 -5.90 -0.34 -2.39
C TRP A 182 -7.35 -0.68 -2.74
N ASP A 183 -7.80 -1.88 -2.41
CA ASP A 183 -9.12 -2.38 -2.77
C ASP A 183 -10.01 -2.58 -1.53
N VAL A 184 -11.30 -2.30 -1.69
CA VAL A 184 -12.35 -2.68 -0.74
C VAL A 184 -13.38 -3.56 -1.46
N LEU A 185 -13.54 -4.79 -0.99
CA LEU A 185 -14.32 -5.82 -1.69
C LEU A 185 -15.28 -6.56 -0.77
N LYS A 186 -16.32 -7.16 -1.36
CA LYS A 186 -17.37 -7.86 -0.64
C LYS A 186 -17.36 -9.36 -0.91
N LEU A 187 -17.29 -10.16 0.16
CA LEU A 187 -17.28 -11.62 0.08
C LEU A 187 -18.66 -12.25 0.37
N ASP A 188 -18.72 -13.58 0.30
CA ASP A 188 -19.95 -14.38 0.36
C ASP A 188 -20.68 -14.37 1.72
N ASP A 189 -20.03 -13.87 2.77
CA ASP A 189 -20.63 -13.61 4.08
C ASP A 189 -21.39 -12.28 4.12
N GLY A 190 -21.34 -11.51 3.03
CA GLY A 190 -21.98 -10.21 2.90
C GLY A 190 -21.21 -9.06 3.55
N CYS A 191 -20.02 -9.34 4.07
CA CYS A 191 -19.14 -8.35 4.69
C CYS A 191 -18.12 -7.79 3.68
N TRP A 192 -17.63 -6.59 4.00
CA TRP A 192 -16.57 -5.92 3.24
C TRP A 192 -15.22 -6.12 3.91
N TYR A 193 -14.18 -6.17 3.09
CA TYR A 193 -12.79 -6.41 3.46
C TYR A 193 -11.86 -5.49 2.67
N ILE A 194 -10.73 -5.11 3.27
CA ILE A 194 -9.69 -4.32 2.61
C ILE A 194 -8.55 -5.24 2.15
N CYS A 195 -8.14 -5.12 0.89
CA CYS A 195 -7.01 -5.85 0.34
C CYS A 195 -6.01 -4.85 -0.27
N ASP A 196 -4.76 -4.89 0.20
CA ASP A 196 -3.67 -4.11 -0.37
C ASP A 196 -2.68 -5.07 -1.05
N CYS A 197 -2.79 -5.15 -2.38
CA CYS A 197 -1.90 -5.98 -3.18
C CYS A 197 -0.49 -5.38 -3.29
N TYR A 198 -0.34 -4.06 -3.23
CA TYR A 198 0.96 -3.39 -3.35
C TYR A 198 1.83 -3.68 -2.12
N MET A 199 1.29 -3.49 -0.92
CA MET A 199 1.96 -3.91 0.32
C MET A 199 2.00 -5.43 0.47
N GLY A 200 1.06 -6.14 -0.18
CA GLY A 200 1.02 -7.59 -0.26
C GLY A 200 2.21 -8.24 -0.97
N VAL A 201 2.95 -7.51 -1.80
CA VAL A 201 4.19 -8.01 -2.43
C VAL A 201 5.22 -8.38 -1.34
N SER A 202 5.40 -7.51 -0.35
CA SER A 202 6.38 -7.71 0.75
C SER A 202 5.78 -8.43 1.96
N ALA A 203 4.51 -8.16 2.27
CA ALA A 203 3.84 -8.67 3.47
C ALA A 203 2.43 -9.20 3.12
N ARG A 204 2.40 -10.27 2.32
CA ARG A 204 1.20 -10.82 1.68
C ARG A 204 0.01 -11.04 2.61
N MET A 205 0.14 -11.95 3.58
CA MET A 205 -0.97 -12.25 4.49
C MET A 205 -1.22 -11.14 5.53
N ALA A 206 -0.30 -10.17 5.65
CA ALA A 206 -0.46 -9.00 6.50
C ALA A 206 -1.39 -7.94 5.88
N ASN A 207 -1.66 -8.03 4.58
CA ASN A 207 -2.41 -7.04 3.79
C ASN A 207 -3.60 -7.66 3.03
N PHE A 208 -4.00 -8.88 3.41
CA PHE A 208 -5.08 -9.62 2.79
C PHE A 208 -6.33 -9.63 3.69
N ASN A 209 -7.47 -9.21 3.14
CA ASN A 209 -8.78 -9.19 3.78
C ASN A 209 -8.79 -8.58 5.19
N LEU A 210 -8.23 -7.38 5.31
CA LEU A 210 -8.17 -6.62 6.55
C LEU A 210 -9.56 -6.14 6.97
N ASN A 211 -9.80 -6.18 8.26
CA ASN A 211 -10.88 -5.43 8.88
C ASN A 211 -10.48 -3.94 8.99
N GLN A 212 -11.44 -3.04 8.82
CA GLN A 212 -11.26 -1.60 8.88
C GLN A 212 -10.62 -1.11 10.19
N GLU A 213 -10.97 -1.69 11.33
CA GLU A 213 -10.37 -1.32 12.63
C GLU A 213 -8.86 -1.61 12.66
N TYR A 214 -8.42 -2.66 11.97
CA TYR A 214 -7.00 -2.95 11.79
C TYR A 214 -6.37 -2.07 10.71
N ALA A 215 -7.05 -1.91 9.57
CA ALA A 215 -6.56 -1.09 8.46
C ALA A 215 -6.29 0.35 8.93
N LEU A 216 -7.18 0.95 9.72
CA LEU A 216 -7.03 2.30 10.27
C LEU A 216 -5.83 2.48 11.22
N ALA A 217 -5.24 1.40 11.72
CA ALA A 217 -4.01 1.49 12.49
C ALA A 217 -2.78 1.72 11.60
N ASN A 218 -2.88 1.41 10.30
CA ASN A 218 -1.76 1.44 9.34
C ASN A 218 -2.07 2.24 8.05
N HIS A 219 -3.33 2.61 7.83
CA HIS A 219 -3.83 3.35 6.67
C HIS A 219 -4.67 4.54 7.13
N SER A 220 -4.67 5.62 6.35
CA SER A 220 -5.43 6.84 6.64
C SER A 220 -6.36 7.16 5.48
N PHE A 221 -7.67 7.01 5.67
CA PHE A 221 -8.66 7.18 4.59
C PHE A 221 -10.03 7.67 5.10
N ASP A 222 -10.84 8.20 4.19
CA ASP A 222 -12.17 8.72 4.49
C ASP A 222 -13.20 7.58 4.56
N VAL A 223 -13.43 7.08 5.78
CA VAL A 223 -14.38 6.01 6.09
C VAL A 223 -15.85 6.32 5.72
N SER A 224 -16.17 7.55 5.29
CA SER A 224 -17.53 7.91 4.87
C SER A 224 -17.80 7.69 3.38
N GLN A 225 -16.75 7.46 2.58
CA GLN A 225 -16.86 7.32 1.12
C GLN A 225 -17.11 5.88 0.66
N TYR A 226 -16.69 4.90 1.47
CA TYR A 226 -16.71 3.48 1.13
C TYR A 226 -17.53 2.65 2.12
N PRO A 227 -18.02 1.46 1.74
CA PRO A 227 -18.65 0.55 2.68
C PRO A 227 -17.71 0.18 3.83
N VAL A 228 -18.27 0.06 5.03
CA VAL A 228 -17.48 -0.30 6.21
C VAL A 228 -16.94 -1.72 6.08
N ALA A 229 -15.62 -1.87 6.03
CA ALA A 229 -14.94 -3.15 5.97
C ALA A 229 -14.94 -3.86 7.33
N ASN A 230 -16.11 -4.35 7.75
CA ASN A 230 -16.31 -4.98 9.05
C ASN A 230 -16.17 -6.52 9.04
N GLY A 231 -15.67 -7.08 7.94
CA GLY A 231 -15.49 -8.52 7.80
C GLY A 231 -14.52 -9.10 8.82
N MET A 232 -14.85 -10.30 9.31
CA MET A 232 -14.03 -11.05 10.27
C MET A 232 -13.83 -12.50 9.84
N LYS A 233 -14.78 -13.10 9.11
CA LYS A 233 -14.71 -14.51 8.71
C LYS A 233 -13.46 -14.81 7.87
N TYR A 234 -13.09 -13.88 7.00
CA TYR A 234 -11.98 -14.02 6.08
C TYR A 234 -10.77 -13.15 6.41
N PHE A 235 -10.61 -12.74 7.67
CA PHE A 235 -9.46 -11.93 8.12
C PHE A 235 -8.33 -12.81 8.71
N PRO A 236 -7.38 -13.31 7.88
CA PRO A 236 -6.37 -14.30 8.32
C PRO A 236 -5.48 -13.77 9.44
N ALA A 237 -5.08 -12.49 9.38
CA ALA A 237 -4.20 -11.91 10.39
C ALA A 237 -4.81 -11.96 11.80
N PHE A 238 -6.13 -11.98 11.94
CA PHE A 238 -6.77 -12.19 13.25
C PHE A 238 -7.16 -13.64 13.53
N ASN A 239 -7.66 -14.35 12.51
CA ASN A 239 -8.19 -15.71 12.68
C ASN A 239 -7.10 -16.76 12.86
N GLU A 240 -5.92 -16.54 12.29
CA GLU A 240 -4.80 -17.48 12.31
C GLU A 240 -3.70 -17.08 13.30
N LYS A 241 -3.92 -16.00 14.05
CA LYS A 241 -2.94 -15.48 15.02
C LYS A 241 -2.58 -16.52 16.08
N LYS A 242 -1.34 -16.45 16.55
CA LYS A 242 -0.86 -17.18 17.72
C LYS A 242 -1.16 -16.36 18.97
N ASP A 243 -2.09 -16.83 19.78
CA ASP A 243 -2.40 -16.19 21.05
C ASP A 243 -1.25 -16.40 22.05
N ILE A 244 -0.75 -15.30 22.61
CA ILE A 244 0.22 -15.28 23.71
C ILE A 244 -0.39 -14.67 24.96
N TYR A 245 0.15 -15.01 26.13
CA TYR A 245 -0.39 -14.57 27.42
C TYR A 245 0.42 -13.44 28.04
N LYS A 246 1.71 -13.35 27.70
CA LYS A 246 2.62 -12.29 28.10
C LYS A 246 3.62 -11.99 26.98
N PRO A 247 4.19 -10.77 26.91
CA PRO A 247 5.09 -10.39 25.82
C PRO A 247 6.24 -11.35 25.59
N GLU A 248 6.82 -11.93 26.65
CA GLU A 248 8.00 -12.80 26.58
C GLU A 248 7.74 -14.11 25.82
N ASP A 249 6.48 -14.53 25.69
CA ASP A 249 6.11 -15.72 24.92
C ASP A 249 6.45 -15.55 23.43
N VAL A 250 6.59 -14.30 22.94
CA VAL A 250 6.99 -13.96 21.57
C VAL A 250 8.36 -14.52 21.21
N ILE A 251 9.28 -14.63 22.17
CA ILE A 251 10.68 -15.03 21.93
C ILE A 251 10.72 -16.43 21.32
N LYS A 252 9.96 -17.37 21.93
CA LYS A 252 9.89 -18.75 21.45
C LYS A 252 9.22 -18.82 20.07
N LEU A 253 8.13 -18.08 19.87
CA LEU A 253 7.41 -18.07 18.60
C LEU A 253 8.25 -17.51 17.46
N MET A 254 9.01 -16.45 17.71
CA MET A 254 9.92 -15.87 16.72
C MET A 254 11.03 -16.85 16.35
N ALA A 255 11.63 -17.54 17.33
CA ALA A 255 12.64 -18.57 17.05
C ALA A 255 12.08 -19.68 16.14
N GLU A 256 10.89 -20.22 16.47
CA GLU A 256 10.21 -21.22 15.64
C GLU A 256 9.84 -20.69 14.25
N PHE A 257 9.42 -19.42 14.16
CA PHE A 257 9.08 -18.77 12.89
C PHE A 257 10.30 -18.61 11.99
N ILE A 258 11.42 -18.12 12.54
CA ILE A 258 12.69 -17.88 11.85
C ILE A 258 13.23 -19.18 11.23
N GLU A 259 13.27 -20.27 12.01
CA GLU A 259 13.70 -21.59 11.53
C GLU A 259 12.67 -22.26 10.60
N GLY A 260 11.40 -21.86 10.73
CA GLY A 260 10.29 -22.41 9.97
C GLY A 260 10.25 -21.98 8.51
N LYS A 261 9.42 -22.68 7.73
CA LYS A 261 9.17 -22.38 6.31
C LYS A 261 8.10 -21.31 6.07
N SER A 262 7.40 -20.86 7.13
CA SER A 262 6.37 -19.84 7.00
C SER A 262 7.02 -18.51 6.63
N ASP A 263 6.40 -17.78 5.70
CA ASP A 263 6.74 -16.42 5.30
C ASP A 263 6.01 -15.37 6.14
N PHE A 264 4.96 -15.78 6.87
CA PHE A 264 4.14 -14.91 7.70
C PHE A 264 3.78 -15.53 9.05
N MET A 265 3.68 -14.70 10.07
CA MET A 265 3.12 -15.03 11.37
C MET A 265 2.35 -13.83 11.94
N SER A 266 1.18 -14.10 12.49
CA SER A 266 0.44 -13.14 13.31
C SER A 266 0.45 -13.60 14.77
N ILE A 267 0.58 -12.65 15.69
CA ILE A 267 0.58 -12.86 17.13
C ILE A 267 -0.48 -11.96 17.76
N GLY A 268 -1.27 -12.53 18.67
CA GLY A 268 -2.28 -11.80 19.44
C GLY A 268 -1.98 -11.80 20.92
N LEU A 269 -1.93 -10.61 21.52
CA LEU A 269 -1.84 -10.42 22.96
C LEU A 269 -3.02 -9.57 23.42
N LYS A 270 -3.74 -10.00 24.47
CA LYS A 270 -4.76 -9.14 25.10
C LYS A 270 -4.09 -7.89 25.66
N LYS A 271 -4.60 -6.71 25.30
CA LYS A 271 -3.95 -5.45 25.61
C LYS A 271 -3.94 -5.17 27.12
N THR A 272 -2.76 -4.84 27.62
CA THR A 272 -2.51 -4.19 28.91
C THR A 272 -1.85 -2.82 28.68
N SER A 273 -1.60 -2.05 29.73
CA SER A 273 -0.97 -0.73 29.63
C SER A 273 0.43 -0.75 28.99
N THR A 274 1.14 -1.88 29.03
CA THR A 274 2.50 -2.03 28.51
C THR A 274 2.64 -3.06 27.38
N SER A 275 1.56 -3.75 27.01
CA SER A 275 1.61 -4.86 26.05
C SER A 275 2.24 -4.48 24.71
N ASN A 276 1.79 -3.35 24.12
CA ASN A 276 2.27 -2.90 22.82
C ASN A 276 3.77 -2.54 22.85
N ALA A 277 4.20 -1.69 23.77
CA ALA A 277 5.61 -1.29 23.90
C ALA A 277 6.53 -2.47 24.24
N ALA A 278 6.09 -3.40 25.09
CA ALA A 278 6.88 -4.57 25.43
C ALA A 278 7.03 -5.54 24.25
N LEU A 279 5.94 -5.77 23.50
CA LEU A 279 5.96 -6.66 22.34
C LEU A 279 6.80 -6.06 21.21
N GLU A 280 6.63 -4.78 20.92
CA GLU A 280 7.45 -4.00 19.97
C GLU A 280 8.93 -4.08 20.32
N TYR A 281 9.29 -3.82 21.59
CA TYR A 281 10.68 -3.88 22.05
C TYR A 281 11.31 -5.27 21.87
N LEU A 282 10.57 -6.33 22.23
CA LEU A 282 11.05 -7.70 22.08
C LEU A 282 11.20 -8.11 20.61
N ILE A 283 10.22 -7.80 19.76
CA ILE A 283 10.29 -8.12 18.34
C ILE A 283 11.44 -7.36 17.68
N SER A 284 11.55 -6.05 17.93
CA SER A 284 12.65 -5.21 17.42
C SER A 284 14.02 -5.75 17.84
N GLY A 285 14.17 -6.10 19.12
CA GLY A 285 15.41 -6.69 19.63
C GLY A 285 15.74 -8.06 19.01
N ILE A 286 14.74 -8.88 18.71
CA ILE A 286 14.97 -10.15 18.02
C ILE A 286 15.38 -9.87 16.57
N SER A 287 14.64 -9.02 15.86
CA SER A 287 14.91 -8.67 14.46
C SER A 287 16.31 -8.08 14.26
N SER A 288 16.82 -7.30 15.23
CA SER A 288 18.18 -6.74 15.17
C SER A 288 19.30 -7.76 15.37
N ARG A 289 18.99 -9.00 15.77
CA ARG A 289 19.97 -10.07 16.09
C ARG A 289 19.88 -11.26 15.14
N VAL A 290 18.93 -11.23 14.22
CA VAL A 290 18.62 -12.36 13.33
C VAL A 290 19.10 -12.01 11.94
N GLU A 291 20.06 -12.78 11.45
CA GLU A 291 20.47 -12.74 10.06
C GLU A 291 19.69 -13.77 9.25
N LEU A 292 18.99 -13.32 8.22
CA LEU A 292 18.35 -14.17 7.24
C LEU A 292 19.10 -14.09 5.92
N LYS A 293 19.32 -15.22 5.27
CA LYS A 293 19.94 -15.26 3.95
C LYS A 293 19.00 -14.64 2.90
N ASN A 294 19.43 -13.54 2.27
CA ASN A 294 18.69 -12.82 1.22
C ASN A 294 17.27 -12.40 1.64
N ALA A 295 17.06 -12.14 2.93
CA ALA A 295 15.78 -11.72 3.46
C ALA A 295 15.97 -10.87 4.71
N TYR A 296 14.92 -10.20 5.13
CA TYR A 296 14.84 -9.50 6.41
C TYR A 296 13.47 -9.75 7.04
N LEU A 297 13.39 -9.47 8.34
CA LEU A 297 12.12 -9.49 9.05
C LEU A 297 11.47 -8.12 8.94
N ASP A 298 10.29 -8.08 8.33
CA ASP A 298 9.40 -6.93 8.40
C ASP A 298 8.34 -7.20 9.47
N TYR A 299 7.97 -6.18 10.24
CA TYR A 299 6.99 -6.35 11.29
C TYR A 299 6.22 -5.06 11.59
N SER A 300 4.99 -5.24 12.09
CA SER A 300 4.16 -4.15 12.60
C SER A 300 3.46 -4.57 13.87
N VAL A 301 3.30 -3.65 14.81
CA VAL A 301 2.59 -3.89 16.07
C VAL A 301 1.51 -2.84 16.26
N SER A 302 0.25 -3.26 16.10
CA SER A 302 -0.91 -2.38 16.12
C SER A 302 -1.87 -2.77 17.24
N ASN A 303 -2.56 -1.79 17.82
CA ASN A 303 -3.66 -2.07 18.74
C ASN A 303 -4.96 -2.10 17.95
N VAL A 304 -5.77 -3.13 18.17
CA VAL A 304 -7.09 -3.26 17.54
C VAL A 304 -8.15 -3.64 18.55
N LYS A 305 -9.38 -3.22 18.28
CA LYS A 305 -10.54 -3.55 19.10
C LYS A 305 -11.50 -4.41 18.29
N ILE A 306 -11.62 -5.68 18.67
CA ILE A 306 -12.47 -6.66 17.98
C ILE A 306 -13.45 -7.23 19.00
N ASP A 307 -14.74 -7.15 18.68
CA ASP A 307 -15.85 -7.55 19.56
C ASP A 307 -15.76 -6.98 20.99
N GLY A 308 -15.29 -5.74 21.11
CA GLY A 308 -15.14 -5.04 22.39
C GLY A 308 -13.90 -5.42 23.20
N VAL A 309 -13.10 -6.38 22.72
CA VAL A 309 -11.83 -6.77 23.34
C VAL A 309 -10.68 -6.06 22.62
N GLU A 310 -9.80 -5.42 23.38
CA GLU A 310 -8.59 -4.81 22.82
C GLU A 310 -7.45 -5.83 22.77
N TYR A 311 -6.84 -5.95 21.60
CA TYR A 311 -5.66 -6.75 21.34
C TYR A 311 -4.50 -5.84 20.91
N THR A 312 -3.29 -6.23 21.27
CA THR A 312 -2.09 -5.89 20.53
C THR A 312 -1.86 -7.02 19.53
N LEU A 313 -1.93 -6.71 18.23
CA LEU A 313 -1.56 -7.63 17.17
C LEU A 313 -0.15 -7.29 16.70
N ALA A 314 0.70 -8.31 16.57
CA ALA A 314 1.97 -8.19 15.89
C ALA A 314 1.94 -9.04 14.63
N LEU A 315 2.22 -8.44 13.48
CA LEU A 315 2.37 -9.12 12.20
C LEU A 315 3.84 -9.17 11.86
N ILE A 316 4.34 -10.32 11.46
CA ILE A 316 5.74 -10.55 11.14
C ILE A 316 5.80 -11.28 9.79
N SER A 317 6.62 -10.77 8.87
CA SER A 317 6.84 -11.34 7.55
C SER A 317 8.33 -11.52 7.27
N LYS A 318 8.68 -12.56 6.51
CA LYS A 318 10.02 -12.71 5.91
C LYS A 318 9.98 -12.11 4.52
N SER A 319 10.53 -10.92 4.37
CA SER A 319 10.59 -10.20 3.10
C SER A 319 11.91 -10.53 2.41
N THR A 320 11.86 -10.92 1.14
CA THR A 320 13.08 -11.16 0.35
C THR A 320 13.78 -9.85 0.03
N MET A 321 15.11 -9.84 0.12
CA MET A 321 15.92 -8.76 -0.43
C MET A 321 16.12 -9.02 -1.92
N ASN A 322 15.81 -8.03 -2.76
CA ASN A 322 16.01 -8.15 -4.19
C ASN A 322 17.50 -8.05 -4.56
N GLU A 323 17.89 -8.75 -5.63
CA GLU A 323 19.24 -8.75 -6.20
C GLU A 323 19.55 -7.37 -6.78
N GLY A 324 19.97 -6.43 -5.94
CA GLY A 324 20.23 -5.05 -6.34
C GLY A 324 20.69 -4.12 -5.22
N TYR A 325 20.64 -4.56 -3.97
CA TYR A 325 21.29 -3.83 -2.88
C TYR A 325 22.80 -3.88 -3.05
N GLU A 326 23.43 -2.70 -3.19
CA GLU A 326 24.87 -2.57 -3.04
C GLU A 326 25.24 -2.99 -1.61
N GLU A 327 25.92 -4.13 -1.46
CA GLU A 327 26.55 -4.48 -0.20
C GLU A 327 27.54 -3.37 0.14
N ILE A 328 27.36 -2.77 1.33
CA ILE A 328 28.33 -1.82 1.86
C ILE A 328 29.61 -2.62 2.11
N PRO A 329 30.76 -2.27 1.52
CA PRO A 329 32.01 -2.96 1.78
C PRO A 329 32.29 -2.99 3.28
N GLU A 330 32.78 -4.10 3.79
CA GLU A 330 33.07 -4.31 5.23
C GLU A 330 33.90 -3.16 5.82
N GLU A 331 34.92 -2.69 5.09
CA GLU A 331 35.75 -1.52 5.42
C GLU A 331 34.96 -0.21 5.61
N THR A 332 33.85 -0.05 4.90
CA THR A 332 32.97 1.12 4.97
C THR A 332 32.02 0.99 6.16
N ILE A 333 31.54 -0.22 6.46
CA ILE A 333 30.75 -0.51 7.66
C ILE A 333 31.59 -0.18 8.90
N GLU A 334 32.80 -0.72 9.02
CA GLU A 334 33.68 -0.43 10.16
C GLU A 334 33.98 1.08 10.32
N LYS A 335 34.12 1.80 9.20
CA LYS A 335 34.32 3.25 9.23
C LYS A 335 33.09 3.96 9.80
N TYR A 336 31.89 3.55 9.41
CA TYR A 336 30.65 4.12 9.92
C TYR A 336 30.46 3.78 11.39
N ASP A 337 30.74 2.56 11.82
CA ASP A 337 30.68 2.16 13.22
C ASP A 337 31.61 3.01 14.07
N ARG A 338 32.88 3.19 13.69
CA ARG A 338 33.82 4.09 14.39
C ARG A 338 33.32 5.54 14.50
N LEU A 339 32.65 6.04 13.46
CA LEU A 339 32.08 7.40 13.47
C LEU A 339 30.87 7.49 14.41
N LEU A 340 30.02 6.47 14.42
CA LEU A 340 28.87 6.37 15.32
C LEU A 340 29.35 6.24 16.77
N ASP A 341 30.32 5.37 17.05
CA ASP A 341 30.89 5.16 18.38
C ASP A 341 31.59 6.42 18.90
N HIS A 342 32.32 7.15 18.06
CA HIS A 342 32.92 8.44 18.45
C HIS A 342 31.84 9.47 18.84
N GLN A 343 30.70 9.47 18.14
CA GLN A 343 29.66 10.48 18.32
C GLN A 343 28.64 10.13 19.42
N PHE A 344 28.38 8.84 19.64
CA PHE A 344 27.30 8.33 20.48
C PHE A 344 27.77 7.36 21.57
N GLY A 345 29.05 6.99 21.59
CA GLY A 345 29.62 5.96 22.45
C GLY A 345 29.50 4.57 21.81
N GLU A 346 30.40 3.66 22.18
CA GLU A 346 30.37 2.26 21.72
C GLU A 346 29.03 1.59 22.08
N MET A 347 28.45 0.85 21.14
CA MET A 347 27.36 -0.08 21.45
C MET A 347 27.90 -1.18 22.37
N GLU A 348 27.61 -1.14 23.67
CA GLU A 348 27.91 -2.25 24.56
C GLU A 348 27.11 -3.50 24.15
N GLY A 349 27.76 -4.44 23.45
CA GLY A 349 27.14 -5.70 23.06
C GLY A 349 28.14 -6.80 22.70
N GLY A 350 28.39 -7.69 23.67
CA GLY A 350 28.92 -9.03 23.43
C GLY A 350 30.40 -9.21 23.79
N ASP A 351 30.63 -9.74 24.99
CA ASP A 351 31.93 -10.26 25.44
C ASP A 351 32.32 -11.48 24.58
N ASP A 352 33.06 -11.23 23.50
CA ASP A 352 33.84 -12.26 22.82
C ASP A 352 35.24 -12.27 23.43
N GLY A 353 35.43 -13.20 24.37
CA GLY A 353 36.63 -13.32 25.16
C GLY A 353 37.91 -13.55 24.34
N ASP A 354 38.96 -12.88 24.83
CA ASP A 354 40.36 -13.32 24.92
C ASP A 354 41.12 -13.63 23.60
N SER A 355 42.02 -12.73 23.22
CA SER A 355 43.47 -13.03 23.36
C SER A 355 44.37 -11.83 23.06
N GLY A 356 45.15 -11.41 24.06
CA GLY A 356 46.59 -11.18 23.91
C GLY A 356 47.10 -9.85 23.36
N ASP A 357 47.60 -9.02 24.29
CA ASP A 357 48.81 -8.19 24.30
C ASP A 357 49.53 -7.78 22.98
N ASP A 358 49.97 -6.51 23.05
CA ASP A 358 51.11 -5.85 22.38
C ASP A 358 50.91 -5.33 20.94
N ASP A 359 50.71 -4.02 20.78
CA ASP A 359 51.83 -3.08 20.66
C ASP A 359 51.37 -1.62 20.49
N GLU A 360 52.03 -0.72 21.22
CA GLU A 360 52.04 0.73 20.98
C GLU A 360 52.50 1.03 19.55
N THR A 361 51.83 1.96 18.84
CA THR A 361 52.49 3.16 18.25
C THR A 361 51.54 4.08 17.49
N ASP A 362 51.51 5.33 17.96
CA ASP A 362 51.63 6.58 17.19
C ASP A 362 50.48 7.02 16.25
N TYR A 363 49.53 7.75 16.84
CA TYR A 363 48.87 8.86 16.15
C TYR A 363 49.76 10.11 16.29
N THR A 364 50.39 10.56 15.20
CA THR A 364 50.31 11.96 14.70
C THR A 364 51.34 12.26 13.61
N GLU A 365 50.96 13.21 12.75
CA GLU A 365 51.71 13.91 11.69
C GLU A 365 51.64 13.30 10.27
N ALA A 366 51.21 14.00 9.21
CA ALA A 366 50.86 15.42 9.10
C ALA A 366 50.02 15.71 7.83
N MET A 367 49.25 16.80 7.90
CA MET A 367 49.04 17.65 6.74
C MET A 367 50.41 18.13 6.22
N GLY A 368 50.71 17.82 4.96
CA GLY A 368 51.90 18.27 4.24
C GLY A 368 51.98 17.63 2.87
#